data_AF-J9BA30-F1
#
_entry.id   AF-J9BA30-F1
#
_cell.length_a   1.000
_cell.length_b   1.000
_cell.length_c   1.000
_cell.angle_alpha   90.00
_cell.angle_beta   90.00
_cell.angle_gamma   90.00
#
_symmetry.space_group_name_H-M   'P 1'
#
loop_
_entity.id
_entity.type
_entity.pdbx_description
1 polymer ?
#
loop_
_entity_poly.entity_id
_entity_poly.type
_entity_poly.pdbx_seq_one_letter_code
_entity_poly.pdbx_strand_id
1 'polypeptide(L)' 'MAITQRELKKEKDMVANLLRANGQDYNHWLHLHHQKYIEENQDLIMKALQAYKATSTEVKEDSKANESSQLSNV' A
#
# COMPACT_ATOMS: atom_id res chain seq x y z
N MET A 1 15.01 -16.98 -0.20
CA MET A 1 15.09 -17.39 -1.62
C MET A 1 14.10 -16.54 -2.40
N ALA A 2 14.52 -15.92 -3.51
CA ALA A 2 13.61 -15.15 -4.36
C ALA A 2 12.94 -16.10 -5.38
N ILE A 3 11.64 -15.94 -5.59
CA ILE A 3 10.90 -16.68 -6.62
C ILE A 3 11.41 -16.24 -7.98
N THR A 4 11.80 -17.19 -8.82
CA THR A 4 12.24 -16.91 -10.18
C THR A 4 11.05 -16.69 -11.12
N GLN A 5 11.25 -15.92 -12.18
CA GLN A 5 10.22 -15.74 -13.22
C GLN A 5 9.79 -17.07 -13.86
N ARG A 6 10.72 -18.03 -13.93
CA ARG A 6 10.46 -19.38 -14.44
C ARG A 6 9.47 -20.13 -13.54
N GLU A 7 9.67 -20.07 -12.22
CA GLU A 7 8.77 -20.68 -11.25
C GLU A 7 7.39 -20.03 -11.30
N LEU A 8 7.35 -18.68 -11.34
CA LEU A 8 6.08 -17.95 -11.44
C LEU A 8 5.29 -18.31 -12.70
N LYS A 9 5.97 -18.45 -13.85
CA LYS A 9 5.33 -18.90 -15.10
C LYS A 9 4.78 -20.32 -14.95
N LYS A 10 5.58 -21.24 -14.41
CA LYS A 10 5.18 -22.65 -14.22
C LYS A 10 3.94 -22.75 -13.32
N GLU A 11 3.89 -21.97 -12.25
CA GLU A 11 2.75 -21.93 -11.34
C GLU A 11 1.48 -21.43 -12.03
N LYS A 12 1.56 -20.30 -12.75
CA LYS A 12 0.44 -19.76 -13.52
C LYS A 12 -0.08 -20.75 -14.56
N ASP A 13 0.82 -21.38 -15.31
CA ASP A 13 0.47 -22.37 -16.33
C ASP A 13 -0.22 -23.59 -15.70
N MET A 14 0.24 -24.06 -14.53
CA MET A 14 -0.37 -25.18 -13.82
C MET A 14 -1.77 -24.83 -13.31
N VAL A 15 -1.94 -23.66 -12.69
CA VAL A 15 -3.25 -23.20 -12.19
C VAL A 15 -4.25 -23.06 -13.35
N ALA A 16 -3.83 -22.49 -14.47
CA ALA A 16 -4.68 -22.37 -15.66
C ALA A 16 -5.13 -23.74 -16.18
N ASN A 17 -4.24 -24.74 -16.18
CA ASN A 17 -4.59 -26.10 -16.59
C ASN A 17 -5.58 -26.77 -15.63
N LEU A 18 -5.38 -26.61 -14.31
CA LEU A 18 -6.26 -27.16 -13.29
C LEU A 18 -7.67 -26.55 -13.38
N LEU A 19 -7.77 -25.23 -13.50
CA LEU A 19 -9.04 -24.54 -13.65
C LEU A 19 -9.77 -24.98 -14.92
N ARG A 20 -9.04 -25.09 -16.04
CA ARG A 20 -9.61 -25.59 -17.29
C ARG A 20 -10.13 -27.01 -17.16
N ALA A 21 -9.39 -27.90 -16.49
CA ALA A 21 -9.82 -29.27 -16.23
C ALA A 21 -11.08 -29.32 -15.35
N ASN A 22 -11.26 -28.33 -14.47
CA ASN A 22 -12.45 -28.18 -13.63
C ASN A 22 -13.58 -27.35 -14.30
N GLY A 23 -13.44 -26.99 -15.58
CA GLY A 23 -14.44 -26.19 -16.31
C GLY A 23 -14.55 -24.73 -15.84
N GLN A 24 -13.55 -24.21 -15.14
CA GLN A 24 -13.52 -22.84 -14.62
C GLN A 24 -12.68 -21.92 -15.51
N ASP A 25 -13.11 -20.67 -15.65
CA ASP A 25 -12.35 -19.63 -16.34
C ASP A 25 -11.26 -19.04 -15.44
N TYR A 26 -10.04 -18.95 -15.98
CA TYR A 26 -8.88 -18.44 -15.25
C TYR A 26 -9.03 -16.97 -14.87
N ASN A 27 -9.57 -16.13 -15.77
CA ASN A 27 -9.68 -14.70 -15.52
C ASN A 27 -10.77 -14.40 -14.47
N HIS A 28 -11.87 -15.14 -14.51
CA HIS A 28 -12.92 -15.04 -13.49
C HIS A 28 -12.41 -15.47 -12.12
N TRP A 29 -11.71 -16.62 -12.03
CA TRP A 29 -11.08 -17.06 -10.79
C TRP A 29 -10.07 -16.03 -10.25
N LEU A 30 -9.23 -15.49 -11.11
CA LEU A 30 -8.23 -14.48 -10.74
C LEU A 30 -8.90 -13.19 -10.24
N HIS A 31 -9.99 -12.77 -10.87
CA HIS A 31 -10.76 -11.60 -10.44
C HIS A 31 -11.33 -11.79 -9.03
N LEU A 32 -11.94 -12.95 -8.74
CA LEU A 32 -12.45 -13.26 -7.40
C LEU A 32 -11.33 -13.27 -6.36
N HIS A 33 -10.16 -13.80 -6.70
CA HIS A 33 -9.01 -13.83 -5.79
C HIS A 33 -8.48 -12.42 -5.50
N HIS A 34 -8.42 -11.54 -6.51
CA HIS A 34 -8.07 -10.13 -6.30
C HIS A 34 -9.11 -9.42 -5.44
N GLN A 35 -10.40 -9.60 -5.72
CA GLN A 35 -11.48 -8.98 -4.96
C GLN A 35 -11.42 -9.40 -3.49
N LYS A 36 -11.26 -10.69 -3.22
CA LYS A 36 -11.12 -11.22 -1.86
C LYS A 36 -9.95 -10.59 -1.11
N TYR A 37 -8.78 -10.51 -1.74
CA TYR A 37 -7.61 -9.88 -1.10
C TYR A 37 -7.84 -8.40 -0.81
N ILE A 38 -8.50 -7.68 -1.73
CA ILE A 38 -8.87 -6.27 -1.51
C ILE A 38 -9.80 -6.17 -0.30
N GLU A 39 -10.90 -6.92 -0.28
CA GLU A 39 -11.89 -6.92 0.80
C GLU A 39 -11.26 -7.22 2.17
N GLU A 40 -10.37 -8.20 2.24
CA GLU A 40 -9.67 -8.60 3.47
C GLU A 40 -8.67 -7.55 3.98
N ASN A 41 -8.21 -6.63 3.12
CA ASN A 41 -7.09 -5.72 3.43
C ASN A 41 -7.44 -4.24 3.19
N GLN A 42 -8.71 -3.88 3.02
CA GLN A 42 -9.11 -2.48 2.76
C GLN A 42 -8.68 -1.52 3.88
N ASP A 43 -8.62 -2.03 5.11
CA ASP A 43 -8.21 -1.29 6.31
C ASP A 43 -6.74 -0.88 6.28
N LEU A 44 -5.87 -1.60 5.54
CA LEU A 44 -4.46 -1.24 5.38
C LEU A 44 -4.29 0.13 4.73
N ILE A 45 -5.15 0.46 3.75
CA ILE A 45 -5.14 1.78 3.09
C ILE A 45 -5.47 2.87 4.11
N MET A 46 -6.49 2.66 4.94
CA MET A 46 -6.88 3.63 5.98
C MET A 46 -5.80 3.78 7.04
N LYS A 47 -5.18 2.68 7.49
CA LYS A 47 -4.05 2.70 8.42
C LYS A 47 -2.85 3.47 7.85
N ALA A 48 -2.51 3.25 6.58
CA ALA A 48 -1.42 3.97 5.92
C ALA A 48 -1.70 5.47 5.81
N LEU A 49 -2.93 5.87 5.46
CA LEU A 49 -3.34 7.27 5.37
C LEU A 49 -3.34 7.96 6.76
N GLN A 50 -3.76 7.26 7.81
CA GLN A 50 -3.69 7.76 9.19
C GLN A 50 -2.25 7.95 9.64
N ALA A 51 -1.37 6.98 9.39
CA ALA A 51 0.05 7.08 9.69
C ALA A 51 0.69 8.28 8.97
N TYR A 52 0.38 8.48 7.68
CA TYR A 52 0.87 9.63 6.92
C TYR A 52 0.42 10.98 7.53
N LYS A 53 -0.86 11.10 7.91
CA LYS A 53 -1.36 12.32 8.58
C LYS A 53 -0.70 12.55 9.94
N ALA A 54 -0.49 11.51 10.73
CA ALA A 54 0.21 11.62 12.02
C ALA A 54 1.64 12.15 11.84
N THR A 55 2.38 11.62 10.86
CA THR A 55 3.75 12.09 10.56
C THR A 55 3.82 13.53 10.04
N SER A 56 2.73 14.05 9.44
CA SER A 56 2.68 15.43 8.95
C SER A 56 2.37 16.46 10.04
N THR A 57 2.00 16.03 11.25
CA THR A 57 1.57 16.93 12.34
C THR A 57 2.69 17.21 13.36
N GLU A 58 3.79 16.44 13.35
CA GLU A 58 4.90 16.60 14.30
C GLU A 58 5.99 17.61 13.87
N VAL A 59 5.79 18.39 12.81
CA VAL A 59 6.76 19.40 12.34
C VAL A 59 6.14 20.80 12.36
N LYS A 60 5.65 21.27 13.51
CA LYS A 60 5.24 22.69 13.66
C LYS A 60 5.00 23.17 15.09
N GLU A 61 5.86 22.85 16.04
CA GLU A 61 5.86 23.57 17.33
C GLU A 61 7.25 23.49 17.94
N ASP A 62 8.13 24.42 17.55
CA ASP A 62 9.27 24.94 18.35
C ASP A 62 10.15 25.83 17.48
N SER A 63 9.69 27.05 17.18
CA SER A 63 10.54 28.17 16.75
C SER A 63 9.76 29.48 16.83
N LYS A 64 9.45 29.92 18.04
CA LYS A 64 9.03 31.31 18.28
C LYS A 64 9.51 31.80 19.65
N ALA A 65 10.78 32.18 19.73
CA ALA A 65 11.27 33.20 20.67
C ALA A 65 12.65 33.69 20.21
N ASN A 66 12.91 34.98 20.40
CA ASN A 66 14.17 35.70 20.14
C ASN A 66 14.46 35.99 18.65
N GLU A 67 14.64 37.22 18.15
CA GLU A 67 14.88 38.54 18.76
C GLU A 67 14.28 39.61 17.84
N SER A 68 13.44 40.50 18.37
CA SER A 68 13.18 41.80 17.74
C SER A 68 13.02 42.82 18.84
N SER A 69 14.15 43.29 19.34
CA SER A 69 14.24 44.44 20.24
C SER A 69 15.59 45.09 20.01
N GLN A 70 15.76 45.70 18.84
CA GLN A 70 16.66 46.82 18.66
C GLN A 70 16.34 47.44 17.31
N LEU A 71 15.63 48.57 17.35
CA LEU A 71 15.77 49.74 16.47
C LEU A 71 14.49 50.58 16.58
N SER A 72 14.44 51.44 17.61
CA SER A 72 13.68 52.70 17.56
C SER A 72 13.92 53.46 18.87
N ASN A 73 14.81 54.46 18.87
CA ASN A 73 14.44 55.87 18.98
C ASN A 73 15.54 56.79 19.53
N VAL A 74 15.77 57.84 18.72
CA VAL A 74 16.28 59.21 19.01
C VAL A 74 17.76 59.37 19.31
#